data_AF-A0A8D8PWM6-F1
#
_entry.id   AF-A0A8D8PWM6-F1
#
_cell.length_a   1.000
_cell.length_b   1.000
_cell.length_c   1.000
_cell.angle_alpha   90.00
_cell.angle_beta   90.00
_cell.angle_gamma   90.00
#
_symmetry.space_group_name_H-M   'P 1'
#
loop_
_entity.id
_entity.type
_entity.pdbx_description
1 polymer ?
#
loop_
_entity_poly.entity_id
_entity_poly.type
_entity_poly.pdbx_seq_one_letter_code
_entity_poly.pdbx_strand_id
1 'polypeptide(L)'
;MSKNNALVKKMRELDQINDLEKRKLTTYTSVAPKIYGLPKIHKPELKLRPIVSSINSPTYELSKFLVPVLKPLKNPNYNVKNVFDFKHLFDNINVKDGYKFISLDVISLFTKIPTSLAIDLIMQKWDCVKDHTSLEKDLFEDVLKFCLGTSYFSYNDVFYTQDSLAMGNPLSPIVADIVLDNLFDQILPEINSYCQLAIKYVDDTFLVPS
;
A
#
# COMPACT_ATOMS: atom_id res chain seq x y z
N MET A 1 -3.96 28.75 -3.71
CA MET A 1 -2.84 27.80 -3.86
C MET A 1 -3.39 26.41 -3.61
N SER A 2 -3.13 25.41 -4.47
CA SER A 2 -3.64 24.05 -4.25
C SER A 2 -3.08 23.47 -2.93
N LYS A 3 -3.84 22.59 -2.26
CA LYS A 3 -3.41 21.97 -0.99
C LYS A 3 -2.05 21.26 -1.13
N ASN A 4 -1.81 20.58 -2.25
CA ASN A 4 -0.50 20.00 -2.60
C ASN A 4 0.62 21.05 -2.53
N ASN A 5 0.49 22.14 -3.27
CA ASN A 5 1.57 23.12 -3.38
C ASN A 5 1.78 23.85 -2.05
N ALA A 6 0.73 24.04 -1.24
CA ALA A 6 0.86 24.57 0.11
C ALA A 6 1.71 23.66 1.02
N LEU A 7 1.46 22.34 0.99
CA LEU A 7 2.29 21.36 1.71
C LEU A 7 3.74 21.37 1.22
N VAL A 8 3.95 21.32 -0.09
CA VAL A 8 5.30 21.34 -0.69
C VAL A 8 6.05 22.64 -0.35
N LYS A 9 5.34 23.77 -0.34
CA LYS A 9 5.91 25.06 0.09
C LYS A 9 6.32 25.00 1.55
N LYS A 10 5.45 24.49 2.45
CA LYS A 10 5.76 24.32 3.87
C LYS A 10 6.97 23.39 4.09
N MET A 11 7.03 22.26 3.38
CA MET A 11 8.17 21.33 3.42
C MET A 11 9.48 22.04 3.04
N ARG A 12 9.45 22.92 2.03
CA ARG A 12 10.64 23.68 1.62
C ARG A 12 11.01 24.76 2.64
N GLU A 13 10.04 25.51 3.14
CA GLU A 13 10.25 26.61 4.11
C GLU A 13 10.87 26.11 5.43
N LEU A 14 10.64 24.83 5.77
CA LEU A 14 11.25 24.15 6.91
C LEU A 14 12.58 23.45 6.55
N ASP A 15 13.12 23.66 5.35
CA ASP A 15 14.34 23.01 4.84
C ASP A 15 14.29 21.47 4.86
N GLN A 16 13.09 20.88 4.89
CA GLN A 16 12.88 19.42 4.91
C GLN A 16 12.90 18.80 3.51
N ILE A 17 12.93 19.60 2.45
CA ILE A 17 13.18 19.16 1.07
C ILE A 17 14.07 20.18 0.35
N ASN A 18 14.82 19.72 -0.65
CA ASN A 18 15.64 20.60 -1.48
C ASN A 18 14.84 21.24 -2.64
N ASP A 19 15.47 22.16 -3.38
CA ASP A 19 14.81 22.88 -4.49
C ASP A 19 14.49 21.99 -5.70
N LEU A 20 15.21 20.87 -5.89
CA LEU A 20 14.89 19.90 -6.93
C LEU A 20 13.62 19.12 -6.55
N GLU A 21 13.52 18.65 -5.31
CA GLU A 21 12.34 17.99 -4.76
C GLU A 21 11.13 18.92 -4.78
N LYS A 22 11.27 20.17 -4.32
CA LYS A 22 10.20 21.17 -4.39
C LYS A 22 9.65 21.29 -5.81
N ARG A 23 10.52 21.42 -6.82
CA ARG A 23 10.12 21.53 -8.24
C ARG A 23 9.40 20.28 -8.73
N LYS A 24 9.87 19.09 -8.32
CA LYS A 24 9.26 17.81 -8.68
C LYS A 24 7.90 17.58 -8.02
N LEU A 25 7.75 17.98 -6.76
CA LEU A 25 6.52 17.76 -5.97
C LEU A 25 5.47 18.85 -6.22
N THR A 26 5.87 20.03 -6.69
CA THR A 26 4.94 21.10 -7.05
C THR A 26 4.11 20.71 -8.27
N THR A 27 2.80 20.79 -8.14
CA THR A 27 1.87 20.51 -9.25
C THR A 27 1.49 21.82 -9.95
N TYR A 28 1.84 21.94 -11.23
CA TYR A 28 1.47 23.08 -12.07
C TYR A 28 0.16 22.83 -12.84
N THR A 29 0.00 21.60 -13.32
CA THR A 29 -1.18 21.12 -14.03
C THR A 29 -1.58 19.78 -13.40
N SER A 30 -2.88 19.57 -13.21
CA SER A 30 -3.39 18.32 -12.65
C SER A 30 -4.61 17.85 -13.41
N VAL A 31 -4.72 16.54 -13.57
CA VAL A 31 -5.90 15.88 -14.12
C VAL A 31 -6.67 15.26 -12.98
N ALA A 32 -7.99 15.45 -12.95
CA ALA A 32 -8.84 14.72 -12.01
C ALA A 32 -8.71 13.21 -12.27
N PRO A 33 -8.48 12.38 -11.24
CA PRO A 33 -8.42 10.94 -11.42
C PRO A 33 -9.69 10.41 -12.08
N LYS A 34 -9.54 9.42 -12.97
CA LYS A 34 -10.68 8.78 -13.66
C LYS A 34 -10.74 7.31 -13.32
N ILE A 35 -11.95 6.78 -13.15
CA ILE A 35 -12.18 5.35 -12.93
C ILE A 35 -12.39 4.62 -14.26
N TYR A 36 -11.81 3.42 -14.37
CA TYR A 36 -12.05 2.50 -15.47
C TYR A 36 -12.02 1.05 -14.97
N GLY A 37 -12.67 0.14 -15.69
CA GLY A 37 -12.72 -1.28 -15.33
C GLY A 37 -11.80 -2.12 -16.21
N LEU A 38 -10.94 -2.93 -15.61
CA LEU A 38 -10.18 -3.97 -16.31
C LEU A 38 -10.92 -5.31 -16.22
N PRO A 39 -11.23 -6.00 -17.33
CA PRO A 39 -11.93 -7.28 -17.29
C PRO A 39 -11.06 -8.37 -16.67
N LYS A 40 -11.62 -9.13 -15.72
CA LYS A 40 -11.00 -10.36 -15.22
C LYS A 40 -11.31 -11.51 -16.18
N ILE A 41 -10.55 -11.60 -17.27
CA ILE A 41 -10.75 -12.58 -18.37
C ILE A 41 -10.70 -14.06 -17.94
N HIS A 42 -10.14 -14.34 -16.76
CA HIS A 42 -10.06 -15.68 -16.18
C HIS A 42 -11.29 -16.06 -15.33
N LYS A 43 -12.29 -15.19 -15.18
CA LYS A 43 -13.53 -15.47 -14.42
C LYS A 43 -14.73 -15.58 -15.36
N PRO A 44 -15.63 -16.58 -15.20
CA PRO A 44 -16.76 -16.79 -16.10
C PRO A 44 -17.68 -15.57 -16.25
N GLU A 45 -17.88 -14.83 -15.16
CA GLU A 45 -18.74 -13.65 -15.11
C GLU A 45 -18.08 -12.35 -15.62
N LEU A 46 -16.84 -12.41 -16.15
CA LEU A 46 -16.08 -11.25 -16.64
C LEU A 46 -16.08 -10.04 -15.68
N LYS A 47 -16.04 -10.29 -14.37
CA LYS A 47 -16.05 -9.23 -13.35
C LYS A 47 -14.98 -8.18 -13.64
N LEU A 48 -15.35 -6.90 -13.52
CA LEU A 48 -14.40 -5.79 -13.69
C LEU A 48 -13.56 -5.61 -12.42
N ARG A 49 -12.30 -5.23 -12.62
CA ARG A 49 -11.42 -4.68 -11.58
C ARG A 49 -11.42 -3.15 -11.73
N PRO A 50 -12.08 -2.39 -10.85
CA PRO A 50 -12.07 -0.94 -10.93
C PRO A 50 -10.69 -0.39 -10.59
N ILE A 51 -10.16 0.49 -11.42
CA ILE A 51 -8.90 1.20 -11.22
C ILE A 51 -9.15 2.69 -11.33
N VAL A 52 -8.65 3.45 -10.36
CA VAL A 52 -8.64 4.92 -10.39
C VAL A 52 -7.27 5.38 -10.90
N SER A 53 -7.19 5.86 -12.14
CA SER A 53 -5.93 6.43 -12.66
C SER A 53 -5.59 7.71 -11.92
N SER A 54 -4.56 7.67 -11.08
CA SER A 54 -4.03 8.85 -10.39
C SER A 54 -2.90 9.56 -11.15
N ILE A 55 -2.58 9.13 -12.37
CA ILE A 55 -1.52 9.75 -13.18
C ILE A 55 -1.81 11.24 -13.37
N ASN A 56 -0.83 12.08 -13.06
CA ASN A 56 -0.95 13.55 -13.06
C ASN A 56 -2.03 14.10 -12.10
N SER A 57 -2.47 13.33 -11.11
CA SER A 57 -3.32 13.86 -10.06
C SER A 57 -2.52 14.80 -9.15
N PRO A 58 -3.20 15.66 -8.37
CA PRO A 58 -2.53 16.55 -7.42
C PRO A 58 -1.64 15.85 -6.39
N THR A 59 -1.91 14.58 -6.07
CA THR A 59 -1.14 13.82 -5.06
C THR A 59 -0.11 12.88 -5.65
N TYR A 60 -0.05 12.72 -6.98
CA TYR A 60 0.71 11.65 -7.62
C TYR A 60 2.20 11.64 -7.25
N GLU A 61 2.86 12.80 -7.33
CA GLU A 61 4.30 12.90 -7.03
C GLU A 61 4.59 12.87 -5.52
N LEU A 62 3.71 13.42 -4.66
CA LEU A 62 3.82 13.24 -3.21
C LEU A 62 3.64 11.78 -2.79
N SER A 63 2.66 11.06 -3.37
CA SER A 63 2.47 9.64 -3.14
C SER A 63 3.73 8.85 -3.50
N LYS A 64 4.36 9.16 -4.64
CA LYS A 64 5.63 8.52 -5.05
C LYS A 64 6.81 8.87 -4.15
N PHE A 65 6.83 10.09 -3.61
CA PHE A 65 7.84 10.52 -2.64
C PHE A 65 7.76 9.72 -1.33
N LEU A 66 6.55 9.38 -0.87
CA LEU A 66 6.36 8.61 0.36
C LEU A 66 6.68 7.10 0.21
N VAL A 67 6.60 6.53 -1.00
CA VAL A 67 6.87 5.09 -1.21
C VAL A 67 8.23 4.64 -0.65
N PRO A 68 9.38 5.24 -1.01
CA PRO A 68 10.67 4.82 -0.47
C PRO A 68 10.78 5.01 1.05
N VAL A 69 10.11 6.03 1.59
CA VAL A 69 10.07 6.33 3.03
C VAL A 69 9.37 5.22 3.82
N LEU A 70 8.33 4.61 3.24
CA LEU A 70 7.55 3.54 3.89
C LEU A 70 8.12 2.13 3.69
N LYS A 71 9.07 1.93 2.77
CA LYS A 71 9.68 0.60 2.49
C LYS A 71 10.22 -0.15 3.73
N PRO A 72 10.85 0.52 4.70
CA PRO A 72 11.39 -0.13 5.89
C PRO A 72 10.33 -0.77 6.80
N LEU A 73 9.06 -0.39 6.65
CA LEU A 73 7.96 -0.94 7.46
C LEU A 73 7.53 -2.34 7.03
N LYS A 74 7.99 -2.81 5.86
CA LYS A 74 7.67 -4.13 5.37
C LYS A 74 8.45 -5.20 6.13
N ASN A 75 7.77 -6.28 6.52
CA ASN A 75 8.39 -7.40 7.20
C ASN A 75 8.92 -8.44 6.17
N PRO A 76 10.23 -8.64 6.02
CA PRO A 76 10.77 -9.57 5.04
C PRO A 76 10.58 -11.05 5.41
N ASN A 77 10.21 -11.38 6.65
CA ASN A 77 10.30 -12.75 7.18
C ASN A 77 9.28 -13.71 6.55
N TYR A 78 8.10 -13.23 6.19
CA TYR A 78 7.03 -14.03 5.57
C TYR A 78 6.61 -13.50 4.19
N ASN A 79 7.17 -12.38 3.75
CA ASN A 79 6.88 -11.80 2.44
C ASN A 79 7.78 -12.42 1.37
N VAL A 80 7.19 -13.27 0.54
CA VAL A 80 7.86 -13.85 -0.62
C VAL A 80 7.93 -12.82 -1.73
N LYS A 81 9.06 -12.67 -2.42
CA LYS A 81 9.22 -11.64 -3.46
C LYS A 81 8.87 -12.15 -4.85
N ASN A 82 9.09 -13.44 -5.10
CA ASN A 82 8.93 -14.05 -6.42
C ASN A 82 8.74 -15.57 -6.30
N VAL A 83 8.41 -16.21 -7.42
CA VAL A 83 8.14 -17.65 -7.49
C VAL A 83 9.40 -18.50 -7.22
N PHE A 84 10.60 -17.99 -7.50
CA PHE A 84 11.84 -18.70 -7.18
C PHE A 84 12.08 -18.76 -5.67
N ASP A 85 11.91 -17.63 -4.97
CA ASP A 85 11.95 -17.59 -3.51
C ASP A 85 10.91 -18.55 -2.91
N PHE A 86 9.69 -18.57 -3.47
CA PHE A 86 8.64 -19.51 -3.07
C PHE A 86 9.13 -20.95 -3.20
N LYS A 87 9.67 -21.34 -4.36
CA LYS A 87 10.15 -22.70 -4.61
C LYS A 87 11.23 -23.12 -3.61
N HIS A 88 12.19 -22.24 -3.32
CA HIS A 88 13.28 -22.52 -2.39
C HIS A 88 12.82 -22.78 -0.95
N LEU A 89 11.68 -22.22 -0.54
CA LEU A 89 11.10 -22.52 0.77
C LEU A 89 10.66 -23.97 0.90
N PHE A 90 10.29 -24.64 -0.20
CA PHE A 90 9.86 -26.05 -0.19
C PHE A 90 11.01 -27.04 -0.23
N ASP A 91 12.22 -26.63 -0.59
CA ASP A 91 13.37 -27.54 -0.69
C ASP A 91 13.64 -28.26 0.66
N ASN A 92 13.21 -27.66 1.78
CA ASN A 92 13.41 -28.20 3.13
C ASN A 92 12.11 -28.56 3.87
N ILE A 93 10.95 -28.50 3.21
CA ILE A 93 9.65 -28.76 3.85
C ILE A 93 9.19 -30.18 3.54
N ASN A 94 8.97 -30.97 4.59
CA ASN A 94 8.38 -32.29 4.45
C ASN A 94 6.91 -32.25 4.88
N VAL A 95 6.00 -32.56 3.96
CA VAL A 95 4.56 -32.59 4.22
C VAL A 95 4.13 -34.04 4.39
N LYS A 96 3.59 -34.37 5.55
CA LYS A 96 3.09 -35.73 5.82
C LYS A 96 1.91 -36.05 4.92
N ASP A 97 1.78 -37.33 4.56
CA ASP A 97 0.62 -37.81 3.80
C ASP A 97 -0.70 -37.50 4.54
N GLY A 98 -1.71 -37.11 3.77
CA GLY A 98 -3.04 -36.75 4.27
C GLY A 98 -3.20 -35.28 4.67
N TYR A 99 -2.11 -34.52 4.76
CA TYR A 99 -2.19 -33.08 4.98
C TYR A 99 -2.46 -32.31 3.69
N LYS A 100 -3.14 -31.17 3.82
CA LYS A 100 -3.53 -30.32 2.69
C LYS A 100 -2.91 -28.93 2.85
N PHE A 101 -2.40 -28.39 1.76
CA PHE A 101 -2.02 -26.98 1.70
C PHE A 101 -3.25 -26.09 1.84
N ILE A 102 -3.04 -24.93 2.46
CA ILE A 102 -4.09 -23.93 2.64
C ILE A 102 -3.67 -22.68 1.88
N SER A 103 -4.54 -22.21 0.99
CA SER A 103 -4.39 -20.93 0.31
C SER A 103 -5.54 -20.02 0.71
N LEU A 104 -5.22 -18.81 1.12
CA LEU A 104 -6.18 -17.77 1.50
C LEU A 104 -5.95 -16.55 0.59
N ASP A 105 -7.04 -16.00 0.05
CA ASP A 105 -7.04 -14.81 -0.81
C ASP A 105 -7.79 -13.67 -0.10
N VAL A 106 -7.15 -12.51 0.01
CA VAL A 106 -7.79 -11.35 0.64
C VAL A 106 -8.80 -10.69 -0.29
N ILE A 107 -10.07 -10.76 0.09
CA ILE A 107 -11.16 -10.20 -0.71
C ILE A 107 -11.13 -8.67 -0.67
N SER A 108 -10.82 -8.07 -1.83
CA SER A 108 -10.92 -6.62 -2.08
C SER A 108 -10.04 -5.78 -1.15
N LEU A 109 -8.79 -6.20 -0.96
CA LEU A 109 -7.79 -5.60 -0.06
C LEU A 109 -7.83 -4.06 -0.04
N PHE A 110 -7.60 -3.40 -1.18
CA PHE A 110 -7.52 -1.94 -1.26
C PHE A 110 -8.80 -1.22 -0.85
N THR A 111 -9.96 -1.69 -1.31
CA THR A 111 -11.23 -1.00 -1.08
C THR A 111 -11.80 -1.26 0.32
N LYS A 112 -11.23 -2.19 1.09
CA LYS A 112 -11.68 -2.53 2.44
C LYS A 112 -10.78 -2.01 3.55
N ILE A 113 -9.61 -1.46 3.23
CA ILE A 113 -8.71 -0.85 4.22
C ILE A 113 -9.16 0.60 4.46
N PRO A 114 -9.64 0.96 5.67
CA PRO A 114 -9.94 2.34 6.02
C PRO A 114 -8.66 3.18 6.02
N THR A 115 -8.75 4.41 5.53
CA THR A 115 -7.58 5.30 5.44
C THR A 115 -7.04 5.69 6.81
N SER A 116 -7.93 5.90 7.79
CA SER A 116 -7.59 6.19 9.19
C SER A 116 -6.74 5.07 9.82
N LEU A 117 -7.19 3.82 9.71
CA LEU A 117 -6.45 2.65 10.19
C LEU A 117 -5.03 2.60 9.62
N ALA A 118 -4.89 2.81 8.31
CA ALA A 118 -3.60 2.80 7.65
C ALA A 118 -2.67 3.91 8.15
N ILE A 119 -3.19 5.13 8.32
CA ILE A 119 -2.44 6.27 8.84
C ILE A 119 -1.98 5.98 10.27
N ASP A 120 -2.90 5.56 11.15
CA ASP A 120 -2.59 5.27 12.55
C ASP A 120 -1.50 4.21 12.70
N LEU A 121 -1.58 3.11 11.93
CA LEU A 121 -0.56 2.06 11.93
C LEU A 121 0.81 2.56 11.48
N ILE A 122 0.86 3.39 10.43
CA ILE A 122 2.13 3.96 9.96
C ILE A 122 2.71 4.92 11.01
N MET A 123 1.87 5.76 11.62
CA MET A 123 2.31 6.72 12.63
C MET A 123 2.73 6.06 13.95
N GLN A 124 2.16 4.91 14.31
CA GLN A 124 2.62 4.07 15.42
C GLN A 124 4.03 3.53 15.17
N LYS A 125 4.40 3.27 13.91
CA LYS A 125 5.74 2.80 13.50
C LYS A 125 6.69 3.93 13.11
N TRP A 126 6.45 5.16 13.57
CA TRP A 126 7.25 6.35 13.22
C TRP A 126 8.76 6.17 13.45
N ASP A 127 9.16 5.46 14.51
CA ASP A 127 10.58 5.23 14.81
C ASP A 127 11.32 4.46 13.71
N CYS A 128 10.62 3.65 12.90
CA CYS A 128 11.18 2.97 11.74
C CYS A 128 11.19 3.87 10.49
N VAL A 129 10.38 4.93 10.47
CA VAL A 129 10.20 5.84 9.34
C VAL A 129 11.13 7.04 9.40
N LYS A 130 11.36 7.59 10.60
CA LYS A 130 12.05 8.88 10.82
C LYS A 130 13.43 8.98 10.17
N ASP A 131 14.16 7.88 10.09
CA ASP A 131 15.53 7.86 9.51
C ASP A 131 15.52 7.80 7.97
N HIS A 132 14.34 7.63 7.35
CA HIS A 132 14.16 7.48 5.91
C HIS A 132 13.51 8.71 5.26
N THR A 133 13.29 9.77 6.04
CA THR A 133 12.71 11.02 5.58
C THR A 133 13.28 12.20 6.35
N SER A 134 13.42 13.33 5.69
CA SER A 134 13.74 14.62 6.31
C SER A 134 12.51 15.33 6.87
N LEU A 135 11.31 14.80 6.63
CA LEU A 135 10.08 15.36 7.16
C LEU A 135 9.96 15.14 8.67
N GLU A 136 9.61 16.20 9.39
CA GLU A 136 9.16 16.07 10.78
C GLU A 136 7.85 15.30 10.88
N LYS A 137 7.63 14.65 12.02
CA LYS A 137 6.51 13.72 12.25
C LYS A 137 5.15 14.31 11.87
N ASP A 138 4.85 15.53 12.33
CA ASP A 138 3.56 16.17 12.09
C ASP A 138 3.36 16.53 10.61
N LEU A 139 4.42 17.01 9.94
CA LEU A 139 4.34 17.31 8.51
C LEU A 139 4.25 16.05 7.66
N PHE A 140 4.97 14.99 8.05
CA PHE A 140 4.83 13.68 7.42
C PHE A 140 3.39 13.17 7.54
N GLU A 141 2.78 13.28 8.72
CA GLU A 141 1.39 12.88 8.93
C GLU A 141 0.42 13.70 8.07
N ASP A 142 0.60 15.02 7.97
CA ASP A 142 -0.18 15.89 7.10
C ASP A 142 -0.09 15.47 5.62
N VAL A 143 1.13 15.17 5.15
CA VAL A 143 1.38 14.72 3.77
C VAL A 143 0.76 13.34 3.54
N LEU A 144 0.89 12.41 4.50
CA LEU A 144 0.32 11.07 4.43
C LEU A 144 -1.22 11.12 4.40
N LYS A 145 -1.84 11.89 5.30
CA LYS A 145 -3.29 12.17 5.33
C LYS A 145 -3.77 12.76 4.01
N PHE A 146 -3.01 13.69 3.43
CA PHE A 146 -3.35 14.26 2.13
C PHE A 146 -3.26 13.21 1.00
N CYS A 147 -2.21 12.39 0.95
CA CYS A 147 -2.03 11.40 -0.11
C CYS A 147 -3.07 10.27 -0.05
N LEU A 148 -3.45 9.82 1.14
CA LEU A 148 -4.42 8.72 1.34
C LEU A 148 -5.87 9.20 1.38
N GLY A 149 -6.12 10.36 1.99
CA GLY A 149 -7.46 10.95 2.10
C GLY A 149 -7.97 11.60 0.80
N THR A 150 -7.12 11.79 -0.20
CA THR A 150 -7.50 12.33 -1.51
C THR A 150 -7.81 11.19 -2.50
N SER A 151 -8.68 10.27 -2.10
CA SER A 151 -9.16 9.17 -2.94
C SER A 151 -10.47 9.57 -3.61
N TYR A 152 -10.37 10.46 -4.61
CA TYR A 152 -11.50 10.89 -5.44
C TYR A 152 -11.30 10.51 -6.90
N PHE A 153 -12.38 10.41 -7.66
CA PHE A 153 -12.34 10.21 -9.10
C PHE A 153 -13.58 10.80 -9.78
N SER A 154 -13.49 11.06 -11.08
CA SER A 154 -14.64 11.43 -11.91
C SER A 154 -15.11 10.27 -12.80
N TYR A 155 -16.42 10.18 -12.96
CA TYR A 155 -17.10 9.30 -13.91
C TYR A 155 -18.34 10.02 -14.46
N ASN A 156 -18.45 10.12 -15.78
CA ASN A 156 -19.52 10.89 -16.46
C ASN A 156 -19.71 12.30 -15.86
N ASP A 157 -18.61 13.02 -15.67
CA ASP A 157 -18.55 14.37 -15.11
C ASP A 157 -19.08 14.53 -13.67
N VAL A 158 -19.34 13.40 -12.99
CA VAL A 158 -19.67 13.35 -11.56
C VAL A 158 -18.45 12.93 -10.75
N PHE A 159 -18.19 13.64 -9.66
CA PHE A 159 -17.09 13.34 -8.74
C PHE A 159 -17.57 12.41 -7.61
N TYR A 160 -16.76 11.40 -7.32
CA TYR A 160 -16.96 10.44 -6.25
C TYR A 160 -15.75 10.43 -5.34
N THR A 161 -15.98 10.14 -4.06
CA THR A 161 -14.94 9.92 -3.07
C THR A 161 -15.09 8.52 -2.48
N GLN A 162 -13.98 7.94 -2.05
CA GLN A 162 -13.97 6.68 -1.31
C GLN A 162 -13.12 6.83 -0.06
N ASP A 163 -13.56 6.25 1.05
CA ASP A 163 -12.78 6.17 2.29
C ASP A 163 -12.01 4.84 2.36
N SER A 164 -11.20 4.62 1.33
CA SER A 164 -10.38 3.43 1.19
C SER A 164 -9.20 3.70 0.27
N LEU A 165 -8.25 2.77 0.21
CA LEU A 165 -7.11 2.88 -0.70
C LEU A 165 -7.56 2.81 -2.17
N ALA A 166 -7.02 3.71 -3.00
CA ALA A 166 -7.27 3.74 -4.43
C ALA A 166 -6.24 2.89 -5.18
N MET A 167 -6.68 1.84 -5.89
CA MET A 167 -5.77 0.89 -6.56
C MET A 167 -4.79 1.52 -7.56
N GLY A 168 -5.05 2.72 -8.09
CA GLY A 168 -4.11 3.42 -8.96
C GLY A 168 -3.33 4.55 -8.29
N ASN A 169 -3.44 4.76 -6.98
CA ASN A 169 -2.55 5.66 -6.23
C ASN A 169 -1.22 4.94 -5.97
N PRO A 170 -0.05 5.52 -6.32
CA PRO A 170 1.26 4.90 -6.13
C PRO A 170 1.57 4.48 -4.69
N LEU A 171 0.94 5.14 -3.71
CA LEU A 171 1.14 4.87 -2.29
C LEU A 171 0.33 3.66 -1.79
N SER A 172 -0.80 3.37 -2.43
CA SER A 172 -1.73 2.35 -1.96
C SER A 172 -1.15 0.94 -1.87
N PRO A 173 -0.34 0.44 -2.82
CA PRO A 173 0.28 -0.90 -2.73
C PRO A 173 1.10 -1.12 -1.46
N ILE A 174 2.01 -0.20 -1.15
CA ILE A 174 2.87 -0.34 0.02
C ILE A 174 2.09 -0.18 1.33
N VAL A 175 1.09 0.70 1.36
CA VAL A 175 0.24 0.88 2.53
C VAL A 175 -0.63 -0.35 2.78
N ALA A 176 -1.20 -0.95 1.74
CA ALA A 176 -1.97 -2.18 1.88
C ALA A 176 -1.11 -3.32 2.42
N ASP A 177 0.14 -3.42 1.96
CA ASP A 177 1.10 -4.41 2.41
C ASP A 177 1.47 -4.21 3.88
N ILE A 178 1.70 -2.97 4.34
CA ILE A 178 1.97 -2.65 5.75
C ILE A 178 0.81 -3.03 6.67
N VAL A 179 -0.43 -2.75 6.25
CA VAL A 179 -1.62 -3.12 7.03
C VAL A 179 -1.75 -4.64 7.13
N LEU A 180 -1.48 -5.36 6.04
CA LEU A 180 -1.54 -6.80 6.03
C LEU A 180 -0.38 -7.44 6.81
N ASP A 181 0.83 -6.88 6.73
CA ASP A 181 1.98 -7.27 7.56
C ASP A 181 1.63 -7.14 9.05
N ASN A 182 1.01 -6.03 9.44
CA ASN A 182 0.59 -5.83 10.83
C ASN A 182 -0.44 -6.88 11.28
N LEU A 183 -1.40 -7.25 10.42
CA LEU A 183 -2.33 -8.34 10.71
C LEU A 183 -1.58 -9.67 10.82
N PHE A 184 -0.65 -9.94 9.90
CA PHE A 184 0.16 -11.15 9.91
C PHE A 184 0.98 -11.26 11.20
N ASP A 185 1.68 -10.20 11.62
CA ASP A 185 2.46 -10.17 12.84
C ASP A 185 1.63 -10.56 14.09
N GLN A 186 0.33 -10.21 14.11
CA GLN A 186 -0.57 -10.52 15.22
C GLN A 186 -1.03 -11.98 15.23
N ILE A 187 -1.30 -12.56 14.06
CA ILE A 187 -1.86 -13.93 13.93
C ILE A 187 -0.79 -15.00 13.75
N LEU A 188 0.40 -14.64 13.28
CA LEU A 188 1.49 -15.57 12.95
C LEU A 188 1.91 -16.46 14.14
N PRO A 189 1.96 -15.97 15.40
CA PRO A 189 2.27 -16.84 16.54
C PRO A 189 1.26 -18.00 16.71
N GLU A 190 -0.02 -17.73 16.47
CA GLU A 190 -1.07 -18.75 16.53
C GLU A 190 -0.98 -19.69 15.33
N ILE A 191 -0.79 -19.16 14.12
CA ILE A 191 -0.64 -19.96 12.89
C ILE A 191 0.55 -20.92 12.99
N ASN A 192 1.69 -20.45 13.51
CA ASN A 192 2.91 -21.26 13.66
C ASN A 192 2.74 -22.42 14.67
N SER A 193 1.68 -22.43 15.48
CA SER A 193 1.35 -23.58 16.33
C SER A 193 0.71 -24.75 15.56
N TYR A 194 0.16 -24.48 14.36
CA TYR A 194 -0.50 -25.45 13.49
C TYR A 194 0.22 -25.67 12.15
N CYS A 195 1.10 -24.74 11.78
CA CYS A 195 1.76 -24.70 10.48
C CYS A 195 3.29 -24.65 10.63
N GLN A 196 4.00 -25.43 9.82
CA GLN A 196 5.45 -25.37 9.70
C GLN A 196 5.93 -24.21 8.81
N LEU A 197 5.06 -23.71 7.93
CA LEU A 197 5.34 -22.53 7.11
C LEU A 197 4.06 -21.70 6.95
N ALA A 198 4.21 -20.38 7.11
CA ALA A 198 3.18 -19.39 6.79
C ALA A 198 3.83 -18.22 6.05
N ILE A 199 3.42 -18.02 4.81
CA ILE A 199 4.00 -17.02 3.91
C ILE A 199 2.92 -16.28 3.14
N LYS A 200 3.25 -15.10 2.65
CA LYS A 200 2.36 -14.31 1.79
C LYS A 200 3.08 -13.69 0.60
N TYR A 201 2.31 -13.43 -0.45
CA TYR A 201 2.67 -12.64 -1.61
C TYR A 201 1.57 -11.62 -1.85
N VAL A 202 1.79 -10.37 -1.45
CA VAL A 202 0.77 -9.30 -1.52
C VAL A 202 -0.53 -9.76 -0.81
N ASP A 203 -1.60 -10.04 -1.55
CA ASP A 203 -2.92 -10.47 -1.07
C ASP A 203 -3.07 -11.99 -0.92
N ASP A 204 -2.16 -12.78 -1.50
CA ASP A 204 -2.17 -14.23 -1.40
C ASP A 204 -1.41 -14.71 -0.16
N THR A 205 -2.03 -15.60 0.62
CA THR A 205 -1.39 -16.29 1.74
C THR A 205 -1.35 -17.79 1.47
N PHE A 206 -0.22 -18.41 1.81
CA PHE A 206 -0.01 -19.84 1.67
C PHE A 206 0.53 -20.43 2.97
N LEU A 207 -0.14 -21.47 3.46
CA LEU A 207 0.20 -22.15 4.71
C LEU A 207 0.49 -23.62 4.45
N VAL A 208 1.53 -24.12 5.13
CA VAL A 208 1.88 -25.53 5.17
C VAL A 208 1.66 -26.05 6.60
N PRO A 209 0.75 -27.00 6.82
CA PRO A 209 0.51 -27.57 8.13
C PRO A 209 1.69 -28.44 8.61
N SER A 210 1.84 -28.58 9.93
CA SER A 210 2.87 -29.38 10.63
C SER A 210 2.42 -30.78 11.05
#